data_AF-A0A954W1Q3-F1
#
_entry.id   AF-A0A954W1Q3-F1
#
_cell.length_a   1.000
_cell.length_b   1.000
_cell.length_c   1.000
_cell.angle_alpha   90.00
_cell.angle_beta   90.00
_cell.angle_gamma   90.00
#
_symmetry.space_group_name_H-M   'P 1'
#
loop_
_entity.id
_entity.type
_entity.pdbx_description
1 polymer ?
#
loop_
_entity_poly.entity_id
_entity_poly.type
_entity_poly.pdbx_seq_one_letter_code
_entity_poly.pdbx_strand_id
1 'polypeptide(L)'
;MIETATGDFDANDRRDISDLEMLVAEASTPSGNSRPFNWLPEAMFDINGDTVVNRWDTEDWVRNVANTYLGDANLDGEFNSSDLVQVYAAGEFEDGVWRNSTWSTGDWNSDRQFDSADLVAAFQDGGYERGPRALAVPEPNLAGISMCLIISIVS
;
A
#
# COMPACT_ATOMS: atom_id res chain seq x y z
N MET A 1 20.72 8.90 12.88
CA MET A 1 19.28 8.70 12.65
C MET A 1 19.21 7.81 11.43
N ILE A 2 18.56 6.66 11.52
CA ILE A 2 18.34 5.82 10.35
C ILE A 2 17.25 6.57 9.57
N GLU A 3 17.60 7.12 8.42
CA GLU A 3 16.64 7.69 7.49
C GLU A 3 15.96 6.51 6.83
N THR A 4 14.85 6.04 7.41
CA THR A 4 14.07 4.98 6.77
C THR A 4 13.33 5.60 5.59
N ALA A 5 13.28 4.89 4.46
CA ALA A 5 12.48 5.32 3.34
C ALA A 5 11.00 5.43 3.79
N THR A 6 10.25 6.38 3.25
CA THR A 6 8.83 6.53 3.57
C THR A 6 8.10 5.19 3.38
N GLY A 7 7.44 4.73 4.45
CA GLY A 7 6.70 3.48 4.51
C GLY A 7 7.52 2.19 4.56
N ASP A 8 8.85 2.26 4.71
CA ASP A 8 9.68 1.16 5.22
C ASP A 8 9.86 1.40 6.73
N PHE A 9 9.09 0.67 7.55
CA PHE A 9 9.03 0.87 8.99
C PHE A 9 10.00 -0.05 9.73
N ASP A 10 10.29 -1.23 9.21
CA ASP A 10 11.25 -2.15 9.84
C ASP A 10 12.71 -1.91 9.39
N ALA A 11 12.93 -0.95 8.49
CA ALA A 11 14.22 -0.52 7.94
C ALA A 11 14.97 -1.65 7.23
N ASN A 12 14.23 -2.53 6.54
CA ASN A 12 14.78 -3.67 5.81
C ASN A 12 15.08 -3.37 4.32
N ASP A 13 14.95 -2.11 3.89
CA ASP A 13 15.08 -1.63 2.50
C ASP A 13 14.03 -2.23 1.54
N ARG A 14 12.91 -2.74 2.06
CA ARG A 14 11.76 -3.23 1.31
C ARG A 14 10.51 -2.54 1.82
N ARG A 15 9.52 -2.47 0.94
CA ARG A 15 8.17 -1.99 1.26
C ARG A 15 7.26 -3.17 0.98
N ASP A 16 7.04 -3.98 2.00
CA ASP A 16 6.34 -5.24 1.89
C ASP A 16 5.17 -5.34 2.88
N ILE A 17 4.54 -6.51 2.90
CA ILE A 17 3.35 -6.75 3.74
C ILE A 17 3.68 -6.50 5.22
N SER A 18 4.92 -6.73 5.66
CA SER A 18 5.34 -6.48 7.05
C SER A 18 5.19 -5.01 7.42
N ASP A 19 5.57 -4.09 6.54
CA ASP A 19 5.41 -2.66 6.74
C ASP A 19 3.93 -2.26 6.81
N LEU A 20 3.13 -2.83 5.92
CA LEU A 20 1.69 -2.58 5.88
C LEU A 20 1.00 -3.06 7.15
N GLU A 21 1.36 -4.24 7.65
CA GLU A 21 0.85 -4.78 8.92
C GLU A 21 1.31 -3.95 10.12
N MET A 22 2.52 -3.38 10.08
CA MET A 22 2.98 -2.43 11.10
C MET A 22 2.10 -1.16 11.09
N LEU A 23 1.78 -0.63 9.92
CA LEU A 23 0.90 0.53 9.77
C LEU A 23 -0.52 0.24 10.27
N VAL A 24 -1.11 -0.89 9.88
CA VAL A 24 -2.45 -1.31 10.34
C VAL A 24 -2.47 -1.50 11.86
N ALA A 25 -1.43 -2.09 12.44
CA ALA A 25 -1.31 -2.25 13.88
C ALA A 25 -1.18 -0.90 14.62
N GLU A 26 -0.45 0.05 14.05
CA GLU A 26 -0.35 1.40 14.59
C GLU A 26 -1.69 2.13 14.51
N ALA A 27 -2.32 2.18 13.33
CA ALA A 27 -3.63 2.83 13.09
C ALA A 27 -4.77 2.22 13.92
N SER A 28 -4.67 0.93 14.26
CA SER A 28 -5.63 0.24 15.14
C SER A 28 -5.47 0.59 16.62
N THR A 29 -4.44 1.35 17.01
CA THR A 29 -4.13 1.64 18.42
C THR A 29 -4.96 2.83 18.91
N PRO A 30 -5.86 2.65 19.90
CA PRO A 30 -6.63 3.76 20.45
C PRO A 30 -5.73 4.86 21.03
N SER A 31 -6.12 6.12 20.83
CA SER A 31 -5.42 7.27 21.39
C SER A 31 -5.24 7.12 22.91
N GLY A 32 -4.01 7.27 23.39
CA GLY A 32 -3.67 7.16 24.81
C GLY A 32 -3.26 5.76 25.28
N ASN A 33 -3.33 4.74 24.42
CA ASN A 33 -2.70 3.45 24.68
C ASN A 33 -1.21 3.47 24.32
N SER A 34 -0.45 2.53 24.88
CA SER A 34 0.94 2.31 24.49
C SER A 34 0.99 1.87 23.02
N ARG A 35 1.77 2.60 22.22
CA ARG A 35 2.01 2.32 20.80
C ARG A 35 2.80 1.01 20.62
N PRO A 36 2.47 0.17 19.63
CA PRO A 36 3.18 -1.09 19.37
C PRO A 36 4.63 -0.88 18.92
N PHE A 37 4.91 0.21 18.19
CA PHE A 37 6.23 0.50 17.62
C PHE A 37 6.85 1.78 18.21
N ASN A 38 7.09 1.77 19.52
CA ASN A 38 7.57 2.94 20.26
C ASN A 38 9.01 3.41 19.88
N TRP A 39 9.75 2.61 19.11
CA TRP A 39 11.07 2.97 18.59
C TRP A 39 10.99 3.87 17.35
N LEU A 40 9.80 4.06 16.76
CA LEU A 40 9.55 4.96 15.65
C LEU A 40 8.62 6.12 16.08
N PRO A 41 8.95 7.37 15.72
CA PRO A 41 8.04 8.51 15.84
C PRO A 41 6.68 8.24 15.16
N GLU A 42 5.59 8.76 15.76
CA GLU A 42 4.23 8.63 15.22
C GLU A 42 4.08 9.29 13.85
N ALA A 43 4.75 10.41 13.66
CA ALA A 43 4.79 11.13 12.39
C ALA A 43 5.38 10.32 11.23
N MET A 44 6.01 9.16 11.47
CA MET A 44 6.45 8.28 10.39
C MET A 44 5.30 7.44 9.83
N PHE A 45 4.29 7.14 10.64
CA PHE A 45 3.11 6.36 10.26
C PHE A 45 1.97 7.23 9.69
N ASP A 46 2.07 8.56 9.80
CA ASP A 46 1.19 9.53 9.15
C ASP A 46 1.64 9.69 7.69
N ILE A 47 1.16 8.82 6.82
CA ILE A 47 1.55 8.71 5.41
C ILE A 47 0.82 9.76 4.57
N ASN A 48 -0.46 10.01 4.88
CA ASN A 48 -1.27 10.97 4.13
C ASN A 48 -1.02 12.44 4.57
N GLY A 49 -0.31 12.65 5.69
CA GLY A 49 0.09 13.96 6.22
C GLY A 49 -1.04 14.74 6.89
N ASP A 50 -2.11 14.06 7.31
CA ASP A 50 -3.27 14.69 7.95
C ASP A 50 -3.12 14.83 9.48
N THR A 51 -1.97 14.45 10.03
CA THR A 51 -1.62 14.46 11.46
C THR A 51 -2.33 13.42 12.32
N VAL A 52 -3.02 12.46 11.71
CA VAL A 52 -3.77 11.40 12.40
C VAL A 52 -3.46 10.05 11.78
N VAL A 53 -2.75 9.19 12.53
CA VAL A 53 -2.49 7.81 12.08
C VAL A 53 -3.78 6.98 12.13
N ASN A 54 -4.33 6.62 10.97
CA ASN A 54 -5.59 5.90 10.81
C ASN A 54 -5.62 5.09 9.49
N ARG A 55 -6.77 4.48 9.14
CA ARG A 55 -6.88 3.65 7.91
C ARG A 55 -6.57 4.40 6.61
N TRP A 56 -6.75 5.72 6.58
CA TRP A 56 -6.45 6.52 5.39
C TRP A 56 -4.94 6.54 5.09
N ASP A 57 -4.09 6.31 6.10
CA ASP A 57 -2.65 6.12 5.90
C ASP A 57 -2.34 4.80 5.23
N THR A 58 -3.03 3.71 5.59
CA THR A 58 -2.92 2.42 4.88
C THR A 58 -3.26 2.60 3.40
N GLU A 59 -4.38 3.27 3.11
CA GLU A 59 -4.79 3.54 1.74
C GLU A 59 -3.76 4.36 0.97
N ASP A 60 -3.16 5.38 1.60
CA ASP A 60 -2.12 6.18 0.98
C ASP A 60 -0.83 5.38 0.78
N TRP A 61 -0.45 4.54 1.75
CA TRP A 61 0.70 3.65 1.66
C TRP A 61 0.56 2.71 0.46
N VAL A 62 -0.58 2.05 0.29
CA VAL A 62 -0.81 1.13 -0.83
C VAL A 62 -0.71 1.87 -2.17
N ARG A 63 -1.35 3.04 -2.28
CA ARG A 63 -1.46 3.77 -3.54
C ARG A 63 -0.20 4.52 -3.94
N ASN A 64 0.47 5.17 -2.99
CA ASN A 64 1.53 6.14 -3.24
C ASN A 64 2.91 5.62 -2.83
N VAL A 65 2.98 4.73 -1.84
CA VAL A 65 4.25 4.20 -1.33
C VAL A 65 4.60 2.87 -2.00
N ALA A 66 3.72 1.88 -1.92
CA ALA A 66 3.84 0.61 -2.63
C ALA A 66 3.53 0.74 -4.13
N ASN A 67 2.81 1.80 -4.53
CA ASN A 67 2.37 2.04 -5.90
C ASN A 67 1.63 0.83 -6.47
N THR A 68 0.62 0.34 -5.75
CA THR A 68 -0.28 -0.73 -6.19
C THR A 68 -1.74 -0.39 -5.89
N TYR A 69 -2.64 -1.36 -6.01
CA TYR A 69 -4.08 -1.24 -5.82
C TYR A 69 -4.52 -1.79 -4.46
N LEU A 70 -5.63 -1.28 -3.95
CA LEU A 70 -6.37 -2.04 -2.94
C LEU A 70 -6.84 -3.35 -3.60
N GLY A 71 -6.66 -4.48 -2.92
CA GLY A 71 -6.96 -5.80 -3.48
C GLY A 71 -5.75 -6.62 -3.92
N ASP A 72 -4.58 -5.98 -4.11
CA ASP A 72 -3.32 -6.68 -4.39
C ASP A 72 -2.82 -7.37 -3.10
N ALA A 73 -3.15 -8.65 -2.93
CA ALA A 73 -2.97 -9.39 -1.69
C ALA A 73 -1.51 -9.83 -1.47
N ASN A 74 -0.70 -9.83 -2.52
CA ASN A 74 0.69 -10.27 -2.47
C ASN A 74 1.70 -9.12 -2.73
N LEU A 75 1.19 -7.91 -2.98
CA LEU A 75 1.95 -6.71 -3.33
C LEU A 75 2.81 -6.87 -4.59
N ASP A 76 2.34 -7.62 -5.59
CA ASP A 76 3.04 -7.83 -6.86
C ASP A 76 2.83 -6.69 -7.88
N GLY A 77 2.01 -5.70 -7.52
CA GLY A 77 1.71 -4.50 -8.31
C GLY A 77 0.40 -4.59 -9.10
N GLU A 78 -0.28 -5.73 -9.07
CA GLU A 78 -1.54 -5.99 -9.76
C GLU A 78 -2.64 -6.39 -8.78
N PHE A 79 -3.88 -6.03 -9.09
CA PHE A 79 -5.05 -6.66 -8.46
C PHE A 79 -5.76 -7.50 -9.52
N ASN A 80 -5.69 -8.82 -9.39
CA ASN A 80 -6.28 -9.76 -10.35
C ASN A 80 -6.92 -10.97 -9.66
N SER A 81 -7.41 -11.93 -10.45
CA SER A 81 -8.03 -13.14 -9.92
C SER A 81 -7.14 -14.00 -9.01
N SER A 82 -5.81 -13.91 -9.13
CA SER A 82 -4.87 -14.66 -8.27
C SER A 82 -4.93 -14.17 -6.82
N ASP A 83 -5.08 -12.87 -6.60
CA ASP A 83 -5.27 -12.28 -5.27
C ASP A 83 -6.55 -12.78 -4.61
N LEU A 84 -7.65 -12.79 -5.38
CA LEU A 84 -8.92 -13.32 -4.91
C LEU A 84 -8.82 -14.80 -4.53
N VAL A 85 -8.15 -15.61 -5.35
CA VAL A 85 -7.91 -17.03 -5.03
C VAL A 85 -7.06 -17.17 -3.76
N GLN A 86 -6.04 -16.33 -3.58
CA GLN A 86 -5.20 -16.33 -2.39
C GLN A 86 -6.00 -16.05 -1.12
N VAL A 87 -6.76 -14.94 -1.07
CA VAL A 87 -7.51 -14.55 0.13
C VAL A 87 -8.65 -15.54 0.44
N TYR A 88 -9.33 -16.07 -0.59
CA TYR A 88 -10.33 -17.11 -0.37
C TYR A 88 -9.72 -18.44 0.10
N ALA A 89 -8.49 -18.76 -0.30
CA ALA A 89 -7.79 -19.94 0.19
C ALA A 89 -7.40 -19.83 1.67
N ALA A 90 -7.29 -18.61 2.23
CA ALA A 90 -7.09 -18.40 3.66
C ALA A 90 -8.32 -18.80 4.50
N GLY A 91 -9.52 -18.72 3.91
CA GLY A 91 -10.76 -19.18 4.53
C GLY A 91 -11.34 -18.25 5.59
N GLU A 92 -10.98 -16.97 5.56
CA GLU A 92 -11.40 -15.97 6.56
C GLU A 92 -12.59 -15.11 6.10
N PHE A 93 -13.04 -15.27 4.85
CA PHE A 93 -14.17 -14.51 4.33
C PHE A 93 -15.46 -14.79 5.10
N GLU A 94 -15.99 -13.76 5.77
CA GLU A 94 -17.26 -13.84 6.52
C GLU A 94 -17.29 -15.03 7.51
N ASP A 95 -16.15 -15.39 8.10
CA ASP A 95 -16.01 -16.56 8.97
C ASP A 95 -16.54 -16.34 10.40
N GLY A 96 -16.75 -15.07 10.79
CA GLY A 96 -17.20 -14.65 12.11
C GLY A 96 -16.14 -14.73 13.21
N VAL A 97 -14.87 -14.92 12.85
CA VAL A 97 -13.73 -14.90 13.77
C VAL A 97 -13.22 -13.47 13.88
N TRP A 98 -13.21 -12.96 15.11
CA TRP A 98 -12.84 -11.57 15.35
C TRP A 98 -11.33 -11.35 15.20
N ARG A 99 -10.94 -10.38 14.37
CA ARG A 99 -9.58 -9.86 14.16
C ARG A 99 -8.54 -10.90 13.76
N ASN A 100 -8.90 -11.87 12.93
CA ASN A 100 -7.95 -12.86 12.38
C ASN A 100 -7.35 -12.46 11.03
N SER A 101 -7.93 -11.49 10.32
CA SER A 101 -7.46 -11.14 8.98
C SER A 101 -6.30 -10.16 8.95
N THR A 102 -5.46 -10.38 7.95
CA THR A 102 -4.32 -9.56 7.54
C THR A 102 -4.53 -9.11 6.10
N TRP A 103 -3.69 -8.21 5.60
CA TRP A 103 -3.74 -7.77 4.21
C TRP A 103 -3.72 -8.94 3.21
N SER A 104 -2.82 -9.89 3.44
CA SER A 104 -2.62 -11.08 2.60
C SER A 104 -3.75 -12.10 2.64
N THR A 105 -4.66 -11.97 3.62
CA THR A 105 -5.84 -12.83 3.80
C THR A 105 -7.17 -12.10 3.56
N GLY A 106 -7.13 -10.81 3.21
CA GLY A 106 -8.25 -10.06 2.65
C GLY A 106 -8.67 -8.79 3.39
N ASP A 107 -8.01 -8.38 4.47
CA ASP A 107 -8.29 -7.11 5.18
C ASP A 107 -7.77 -5.91 4.37
N TRP A 108 -8.55 -5.46 3.39
CA TRP A 108 -8.19 -4.37 2.48
C TRP A 108 -8.73 -3.01 2.92
N ASN A 109 -9.54 -2.98 3.97
CA ASN A 109 -10.04 -1.75 4.60
C ASN A 109 -9.38 -1.43 5.95
N SER A 110 -8.47 -2.31 6.44
CA SER A 110 -7.71 -2.19 7.70
C SER A 110 -8.52 -2.29 8.98
N ASP A 111 -9.63 -3.03 8.99
CA ASP A 111 -10.44 -3.29 10.19
C ASP A 111 -10.19 -4.66 10.84
N ARG A 112 -9.27 -5.45 10.25
CA ARG A 112 -8.86 -6.80 10.66
C ARG A 112 -9.92 -7.87 10.45
N GLN A 113 -10.88 -7.62 9.57
CA GLN A 113 -11.80 -8.63 9.08
C GLN A 113 -11.64 -8.76 7.57
N PHE A 114 -11.96 -9.94 7.04
CA PHE A 114 -12.18 -10.10 5.61
C PHE A 114 -13.66 -10.32 5.38
N ASP A 115 -14.35 -9.28 4.94
CA ASP A 115 -15.77 -9.33 4.65
C ASP A 115 -16.13 -8.60 3.34
N SER A 116 -17.43 -8.46 3.10
CA SER A 116 -17.92 -7.79 1.89
C SER A 116 -17.45 -6.34 1.75
N ALA A 117 -17.13 -5.64 2.84
CA ALA A 117 -16.63 -4.26 2.84
C ALA A 117 -15.22 -4.16 2.23
N ASP A 118 -14.35 -5.15 2.44
CA ASP A 118 -13.02 -5.21 1.82
C ASP A 118 -13.10 -5.35 0.31
N LEU A 119 -13.98 -6.24 -0.16
CA LEU A 119 -14.24 -6.39 -1.59
C LEU A 119 -14.76 -5.09 -2.19
N VAL A 120 -15.68 -4.41 -1.50
CA VAL A 120 -16.20 -3.11 -1.95
C VAL A 120 -15.06 -2.08 -2.01
N ALA A 121 -14.20 -2.01 -1.00
CA ALA A 121 -13.05 -1.10 -0.99
C ALA A 121 -12.09 -1.37 -2.16
N ALA A 122 -11.71 -2.62 -2.39
CA ALA A 122 -10.83 -3.01 -3.49
C ALA A 122 -11.43 -2.75 -4.88
N PHE A 123 -12.71 -3.08 -5.09
CA PHE A 123 -13.36 -2.82 -6.38
C PHE A 123 -13.64 -1.33 -6.61
N GLN A 124 -13.84 -0.53 -5.55
CA GLN A 124 -13.97 0.92 -5.66
C GLN A 124 -12.65 1.60 -6.03
N ASP A 125 -11.49 1.05 -5.64
CA ASP A 125 -10.18 1.50 -6.12
C ASP A 125 -10.05 1.35 -7.65
N GLY A 126 -10.75 0.36 -8.21
CA GLY A 126 -10.91 0.18 -9.65
C GLY A 126 -9.72 -0.46 -10.35
N GLY A 127 -8.80 -1.08 -9.59
CA GLY A 127 -7.59 -1.73 -10.09
C GLY A 127 -7.75 -3.10 -10.74
N TYR A 128 -8.92 -3.74 -10.55
CA TYR A 128 -9.12 -5.13 -10.93
C TYR A 128 -8.86 -5.37 -12.42
N GLU A 129 -7.96 -6.31 -12.71
CA GLU A 129 -7.55 -6.74 -14.07
C GLU A 129 -7.05 -5.58 -14.95
N ARG A 130 -6.48 -4.53 -14.35
CA ARG A 130 -5.82 -3.43 -15.07
C ARG A 130 -4.34 -3.69 -15.39
N GLY A 131 -3.77 -4.76 -14.83
CA GLY A 131 -2.33 -5.03 -14.87
C GLY A 131 -1.53 -4.12 -13.92
N PRO A 132 -0.19 -4.15 -13.98
CA PRO A 132 0.65 -3.48 -12.99
C PRO A 132 0.44 -1.98 -12.98
N ARG A 133 0.37 -1.38 -11.79
CA ARG A 133 0.59 0.07 -11.70
C ARG A 133 2.00 0.35 -12.18
N ALA A 134 2.11 1.09 -13.28
CA ALA A 134 3.41 1.51 -13.79
C ALA A 134 4.14 2.28 -12.68
N LEU A 135 5.37 1.88 -12.37
CA LEU A 135 6.30 2.78 -11.70
C LEU A 135 6.35 4.06 -12.53
N ALA A 136 6.20 5.22 -11.90
CA ALA A 136 6.31 6.50 -12.59
C ALA A 136 7.63 6.51 -13.38
N VAL A 137 7.54 6.28 -14.69
CA VAL A 137 8.69 6.44 -15.59
C VAL A 137 8.95 7.94 -15.55
N PRO A 138 10.13 8.41 -15.08
CA PRO A 138 10.45 9.81 -15.15
C PRO A 138 10.30 10.20 -16.61
N GLU A 139 9.43 11.18 -16.90
CA GLU A 139 9.33 11.67 -18.27
C GLU A 139 10.75 11.98 -18.75
N PRO A 140 11.16 11.50 -19.93
CA PRO A 140 12.43 11.92 -20.48
C PRO A 140 12.37 13.45 -20.54
N ASN A 141 13.19 14.09 -19.71
CA ASN A 141 13.37 15.52 -19.70
C ASN A 141 13.40 16.02 -21.15
N LEU A 142 12.33 16.71 -21.57
CA LEU A 142 12.15 17.19 -22.95
C LEU A 142 13.33 18.06 -23.44
N ALA A 143 14.19 18.52 -22.53
CA ALA A 143 15.48 19.13 -22.81
C ALA A 143 16.43 18.25 -23.66
N GLY A 144 16.38 16.93 -23.55
CA GLY A 144 17.26 16.02 -24.29
C GLY A 144 16.78 15.70 -25.71
N ILE A 145 15.47 15.60 -25.93
CA ILE A 145 14.91 15.20 -27.22
C ILE A 145 14.80 16.40 -28.18
N SER A 146 14.57 17.60 -27.66
CA SER A 146 14.54 18.82 -28.48
C SER A 146 15.91 19.19 -29.07
N MET A 147 17.03 18.76 -28.46
CA MET A 147 18.38 19.08 -28.95
C MET A 147 18.90 18.09 -30.00
N CYS A 148 18.47 16.82 -29.97
CA CYS A 148 18.93 15.81 -30.94
C CYS A 148 18.26 15.90 -32.32
N LEU A 149 17.06 16.48 -32.43
CA LEU A 149 16.35 16.56 -33.72
C LEU A 149 16.70 17.80 -34.55
N ILE A 150 17.29 18.84 -33.94
CA ILE A 150 17.65 20.08 -34.63
C ILE A 150 19.06 20.01 -35.26
N ILE A 151 19.96 19.13 -34.78
CA ILE A 151 21.32 18.99 -35.34
C ILE A 151 21.31 18.26 -36.70
N SER A 152 20.29 17.46 -37.01
CA SER A 152 20.20 16.71 -38.28
C SER A 152 19.55 17.48 -39.45
N ILE A 153 19.13 18.73 -39.25
CA ILE A 153 18.58 19.59 -40.32
C ILE A 153 19.62 20.64 -40.80
N VAL A 154 20.80 20.70 -40.16
CA VAL A 154 21.90 21.60 -40.57
C VAL A 154 23.18 20.79 -40.78
N SER A 155 23.24 19.98 -41.84
CA SER A 155 24.48 19.46 -42.46
C SER A 155 24.21 19.03 -43.90
#